data_AF-A0A8T8LKD9-F1
#
_entry.id   AF-A0A8T8LKD9-F1
#
_cell.length_a   1.000
_cell.length_b   1.000
_cell.length_c   1.000
_cell.angle_alpha   90.00
_cell.angle_beta   90.00
_cell.angle_gamma   90.00
#
_symmetry.space_group_name_H-M   'P 1'
#
loop_
_entity.id
_entity.type
_entity.pdbx_description
1 polymer ?
#
loop_
_entity_poly.entity_id
_entity_poly.type
_entity_poly.pdbx_seq_one_letter_code
_entity_poly.pdbx_strand_id
1 'polypeptide(L)'
;MSGTNGGSTNSIDQLLGHTEGPTGTPSQEVIKRLRYSKQIVDINFTRLSGLCDDIATDGFVYYDPVEQSDTEGLRANIYADIHNYLSSIYSLVEEIHPFLNSCVDQTVEKDTFVRGSERADPTLPPFVRKLVFAWGLRNQFTHGNYRCLSIREETESDSTYMRVYFHKTHFDPRGNGELADVGDYLWGIDETEETHPMCYFANLYTHFSDFWEDMIRWSNNT
;
A
#
# COMPACT_ATOMS: atom_id res chain seq x y z
N MET A 1 -26.11 14.26 -31.22
CA MET A 1 -24.96 13.35 -31.04
C MET A 1 -24.38 13.64 -29.67
N SER A 2 -24.74 12.83 -28.67
CA SER A 2 -24.16 12.91 -27.33
C SER A 2 -23.25 11.69 -27.21
N GLY A 3 -21.98 11.88 -27.55
CA GLY A 3 -20.95 10.90 -27.27
C GLY A 3 -20.66 10.98 -25.78
N THR A 4 -21.10 9.99 -25.03
CA THR A 4 -20.57 9.75 -23.69
C THR A 4 -19.09 9.43 -23.87
N ASN A 5 -18.20 10.37 -23.55
CA ASN A 5 -16.79 10.11 -23.33
C ASN A 5 -16.70 9.10 -22.19
N GLY A 6 -16.66 7.81 -22.52
CA GLY A 6 -16.35 6.76 -21.56
C GLY A 6 -14.89 6.94 -21.15
N GLY A 7 -14.65 7.50 -19.96
CA GLY A 7 -13.31 7.62 -19.41
C GLY A 7 -12.63 6.25 -19.31
N SER A 8 -11.29 6.23 -19.39
CA SER A 8 -10.53 4.99 -19.30
C SER A 8 -10.76 4.29 -17.95
N THR A 9 -10.88 2.96 -17.99
CA THR A 9 -10.91 2.12 -16.78
C THR A 9 -9.52 1.77 -16.28
N ASN A 10 -8.46 2.15 -17.01
CA ASN A 10 -7.09 1.90 -16.62
C ASN A 10 -6.65 2.89 -15.54
N SER A 11 -6.04 2.36 -14.49
CA SER A 11 -5.60 3.13 -13.32
C SER A 11 -4.58 4.21 -13.66
N ILE A 12 -3.70 4.00 -14.67
CA ILE A 12 -2.71 5.01 -15.07
C ILE A 12 -3.38 6.17 -15.80
N ASP A 13 -4.30 5.87 -16.73
CA ASP A 13 -5.03 6.92 -17.44
C ASP A 13 -5.87 7.78 -16.47
N GLN A 14 -6.51 7.14 -15.48
CA GLN A 14 -7.25 7.84 -14.41
C GLN A 14 -6.31 8.72 -13.57
N LEU A 15 -5.14 8.20 -13.20
CA LEU A 15 -4.16 8.93 -12.41
C LEU A 15 -3.61 10.17 -13.14
N LEU A 16 -3.35 10.04 -14.45
CA LEU A 16 -2.75 11.08 -15.27
C LEU A 16 -3.77 12.04 -15.91
N GLY A 17 -5.06 11.70 -15.85
CA GLY A 17 -6.15 12.54 -16.37
C GLY A 17 -6.26 12.57 -17.90
N HIS A 18 -5.70 11.58 -18.61
CA HIS A 18 -5.66 11.52 -20.08
C HIS A 18 -5.45 10.10 -20.62
N THR A 19 -5.73 9.86 -21.91
CA THR A 19 -6.16 8.54 -22.42
C THR A 19 -5.41 7.97 -23.63
N GLU A 20 -4.16 8.34 -23.90
CA GLU A 20 -3.48 7.91 -25.14
C GLU A 20 -2.28 6.98 -24.94
N GLY A 21 -2.11 6.39 -23.75
CA GLY A 21 -0.92 5.61 -23.46
C GLY A 21 0.33 6.51 -23.34
N PRO A 22 1.53 5.92 -23.38
CA PRO A 22 2.78 6.68 -23.33
C PRO A 22 3.02 7.47 -24.64
N THR A 23 3.61 8.66 -24.55
CA THR A 23 3.94 9.52 -25.72
C THR A 23 5.09 8.99 -26.58
N GLY A 24 5.72 7.89 -26.17
CA GLY A 24 6.73 7.17 -26.93
C GLY A 24 6.93 5.75 -26.40
N THR A 25 7.84 4.98 -27.00
CA THR A 25 8.10 3.60 -26.56
C THR A 25 8.83 3.58 -25.21
N PRO A 26 8.22 3.04 -24.14
CA PRO A 26 8.88 3.01 -22.84
C PRO A 26 10.13 2.12 -22.84
N SER A 27 11.12 2.48 -22.02
CA SER A 27 12.36 1.73 -21.90
C SER A 27 12.12 0.32 -21.33
N GLN A 28 12.43 -0.70 -22.13
CA GLN A 28 12.32 -2.11 -21.72
C GLN A 28 13.26 -2.46 -20.57
N GLU A 29 14.42 -1.80 -20.47
CA GLU A 29 15.33 -1.97 -19.34
C GLU A 29 14.71 -1.45 -18.04
N VAL A 30 14.03 -0.30 -18.09
CA VAL A 30 13.32 0.26 -16.93
C VAL A 30 12.14 -0.63 -16.54
N ILE A 31 11.34 -1.10 -17.50
CA ILE A 31 10.24 -2.04 -17.23
C ILE A 31 10.77 -3.33 -16.58
N LYS A 32 11.90 -3.86 -17.06
CA LYS A 32 12.54 -5.04 -16.46
C LYS A 32 12.98 -4.78 -15.02
N ARG A 33 13.55 -3.60 -14.72
CA ARG A 33 13.90 -3.20 -13.35
C ARG A 33 12.67 -3.10 -12.46
N LEU A 34 11.61 -2.44 -12.92
CA LEU A 34 10.35 -2.34 -12.18
C LEU A 34 9.77 -3.72 -11.87
N ARG A 35 9.86 -4.68 -12.79
CA ARG A 35 9.43 -6.08 -12.54
C ARG A 35 10.20 -6.74 -11.40
N TYR A 36 11.50 -6.49 -11.26
CA TYR A 36 12.27 -6.98 -10.11
C TYR A 36 11.82 -6.32 -8.82
N SER A 37 11.58 -5.01 -8.82
CA SER A 37 11.06 -4.31 -7.63
C SER A 37 9.65 -4.80 -7.25
N LYS A 38 8.80 -5.13 -8.22
CA LYS A 38 7.50 -5.79 -7.99
C LYS A 38 7.65 -7.18 -7.37
N GLN A 39 8.63 -7.98 -7.78
CA GLN A 39 8.88 -9.28 -7.15
C GLN A 39 9.26 -9.14 -5.67
N ILE A 40 9.98 -8.09 -5.30
CA ILE A 40 10.31 -7.82 -3.89
C ILE A 40 9.04 -7.51 -3.10
N VAL A 41 8.10 -6.73 -3.66
CA VAL A 41 6.78 -6.49 -3.05
C VAL A 41 6.02 -7.80 -2.86
N ASP A 42 5.96 -8.67 -3.88
CA ASP A 42 5.27 -9.97 -3.79
C ASP A 42 5.87 -10.86 -2.69
N ILE A 43 7.20 -10.93 -2.60
CA ILE A 43 7.89 -11.74 -1.59
C ILE A 43 7.59 -11.22 -0.19
N ASN A 44 7.63 -9.90 0.02
CA ASN A 44 7.35 -9.32 1.32
C ASN A 44 5.87 -9.47 1.70
N PHE A 45 4.95 -9.32 0.75
CA PHE A 45 3.54 -9.58 1.01
C PHE A 45 3.29 -11.05 1.35
N THR A 46 3.88 -11.99 0.59
CA THR A 46 3.76 -13.43 0.86
C THR A 46 4.25 -13.80 2.27
N ARG A 47 5.34 -13.17 2.73
CA ARG A 47 5.84 -13.36 4.10
C ARG A 47 4.85 -12.82 5.13
N LEU A 48 4.39 -11.59 4.95
CA LEU A 48 3.42 -10.95 5.85
C LEU A 48 2.09 -11.71 5.92
N SER A 49 1.54 -12.11 4.77
CA SER A 49 0.29 -12.87 4.69
C SER A 49 0.45 -14.28 5.25
N GLY A 50 1.63 -14.88 5.13
CA GLY A 50 1.93 -16.21 5.67
C GLY A 50 1.96 -16.29 7.20
N LEU A 51 1.84 -15.16 7.89
CA LEU A 51 1.63 -15.11 9.35
C LEU A 51 0.17 -15.41 9.72
N CYS A 52 -0.77 -15.33 8.77
CA CYS A 52 -2.19 -15.51 8.98
C CYS A 52 -2.69 -16.71 8.17
N ASP A 53 -3.74 -17.39 8.65
CA ASP A 53 -4.45 -18.38 7.83
C ASP A 53 -5.18 -17.69 6.66
N ASP A 54 -5.81 -16.54 6.95
CA ASP A 54 -6.40 -15.64 5.97
C ASP A 54 -6.25 -14.17 6.40
N ILE A 55 -5.22 -13.50 5.88
CA ILE A 55 -4.95 -12.09 6.17
C ILE A 55 -6.09 -11.15 5.75
N ALA A 56 -6.89 -11.51 4.74
CA ALA A 56 -7.93 -10.66 4.18
C ALA A 56 -9.23 -10.71 5.00
N THR A 57 -9.51 -11.83 5.67
CA THR A 57 -10.76 -12.04 6.41
C THR A 57 -10.69 -11.48 7.82
N ASP A 58 -9.72 -11.91 8.63
CA ASP A 58 -9.61 -11.52 10.04
C ASP A 58 -8.27 -10.83 10.36
N GLY A 59 -7.22 -11.13 9.61
CA GLY A 59 -5.88 -10.61 9.86
C GLY A 59 -5.26 -11.14 11.16
N PHE A 60 -5.70 -12.30 11.64
CA PHE A 60 -5.23 -12.92 12.87
C PHE A 60 -3.96 -13.71 12.63
N VAL A 61 -2.97 -13.51 13.50
CA VAL A 61 -1.74 -14.29 13.52
C VAL A 61 -1.93 -15.42 14.52
N TYR A 62 -2.34 -16.58 14.03
CA TYR A 62 -2.52 -17.78 14.83
C TYR A 62 -1.17 -18.38 15.21
N TYR A 63 -1.05 -18.85 16.45
CA TYR A 63 0.15 -19.55 16.89
C TYR A 63 -0.20 -20.68 17.85
N ASP A 64 0.62 -21.73 17.82
CA ASP A 64 0.52 -22.81 18.80
C ASP A 64 1.33 -22.44 20.06
N PRO A 65 0.68 -22.21 21.22
CA PRO A 65 1.38 -21.90 22.46
C PRO A 65 2.24 -23.07 22.98
N VAL A 66 2.09 -24.29 22.45
CA VAL A 66 2.90 -25.47 22.78
C VAL A 66 4.18 -25.53 21.93
N GLU A 67 4.14 -25.07 20.68
CA GLU A 67 5.29 -25.08 19.77
C GLU A 67 6.09 -23.76 19.77
N GLN A 68 5.49 -22.63 20.16
CA GLN A 68 6.13 -21.31 20.13
C GLN A 68 6.36 -20.76 21.54
N SER A 69 7.62 -20.79 21.99
CA SER A 69 8.04 -20.31 23.32
C SER A 69 8.39 -18.83 23.39
N ASP A 70 8.36 -18.08 22.28
CA ASP A 70 8.79 -16.67 22.25
C ASP A 70 7.78 -15.76 21.51
N THR A 71 6.78 -15.30 22.25
CA THR A 71 5.80 -14.32 21.75
C THR A 71 6.41 -12.95 21.48
N GLU A 72 7.55 -12.60 22.09
CA GLU A 72 8.24 -11.33 21.80
C GLU A 72 8.96 -11.40 20.46
N GLY A 73 9.62 -12.52 20.15
CA GLY A 73 10.20 -12.82 18.85
C GLY A 73 9.15 -12.77 17.73
N LEU A 74 7.97 -13.34 17.95
CA LEU A 74 6.87 -13.26 16.99
C LEU A 74 6.39 -11.82 16.76
N ARG A 75 6.22 -11.03 17.83
CA ARG A 75 5.86 -9.60 17.72
C ARG A 75 6.89 -8.80 16.92
N ALA A 76 8.17 -9.05 17.15
CA ALA A 76 9.26 -8.41 16.39
C ALA A 76 9.19 -8.78 14.91
N ASN A 77 8.92 -10.05 14.58
CA ASN A 77 8.77 -10.52 13.21
C ASN A 77 7.56 -9.87 12.51
N ILE A 78 6.40 -9.79 13.18
CA ILE A 78 5.21 -9.12 12.64
C ILE A 78 5.54 -7.66 12.27
N TYR A 79 6.16 -6.90 13.17
CA TYR A 79 6.54 -5.52 12.86
C TYR A 79 7.57 -5.41 11.73
N ALA A 80 8.54 -6.32 11.69
CA ALA A 80 9.54 -6.35 10.62
C ALA A 80 8.90 -6.65 9.26
N ASP A 81 7.96 -7.61 9.19
CA ASP A 81 7.29 -7.99 7.94
C ASP A 81 6.35 -6.88 7.44
N ILE A 82 5.62 -6.21 8.34
CA ILE A 82 4.84 -5.01 8.00
C ILE A 82 5.77 -3.93 7.42
N HIS A 83 6.91 -3.68 8.07
CA HIS A 83 7.87 -2.67 7.63
C HIS A 83 8.49 -2.98 6.27
N ASN A 84 8.90 -4.24 6.06
CA ASN A 84 9.49 -4.69 4.80
C ASN A 84 8.49 -4.56 3.65
N TYR A 85 7.24 -4.96 3.86
CA TYR A 85 6.17 -4.83 2.89
C TYR A 85 5.93 -3.35 2.52
N LEU A 86 5.64 -2.49 3.50
CA LEU A 86 5.41 -1.06 3.26
C LEU A 86 6.61 -0.35 2.61
N SER A 87 7.83 -0.69 3.02
CA SER A 87 9.05 -0.12 2.45
C SER A 87 9.29 -0.55 1.00
N SER A 88 8.89 -1.79 0.64
CA SER A 88 8.97 -2.25 -0.75
C SER A 88 7.94 -1.56 -1.66
N ILE A 89 6.71 -1.34 -1.18
CA ILE A 89 5.70 -0.55 -1.90
C ILE A 89 6.22 0.88 -2.14
N TYR A 90 6.71 1.54 -1.09
CA TYR A 90 7.28 2.89 -1.19
C TYR A 90 8.40 2.95 -2.22
N SER A 91 9.37 2.03 -2.13
CA SER A 91 10.53 2.00 -3.04
C SER A 91 10.10 1.82 -4.49
N LEU A 92 9.12 0.94 -4.74
CA LEU A 92 8.59 0.74 -6.07
C LEU A 92 7.85 1.98 -6.59
N VAL A 93 7.05 2.66 -5.76
CA VAL A 93 6.37 3.91 -6.16
C VAL A 93 7.38 5.00 -6.53
N GLU A 94 8.46 5.15 -5.76
CA GLU A 94 9.55 6.08 -6.09
C GLU A 94 10.28 5.72 -7.40
N GLU A 95 10.21 4.47 -7.87
CA GLU A 95 10.69 4.08 -9.21
C GLU A 95 9.64 4.28 -10.31
N ILE A 96 8.35 4.06 -10.02
CA ILE A 96 7.24 4.26 -10.95
C ILE A 96 7.09 5.74 -11.31
N HIS A 97 7.24 6.64 -10.34
CA HIS A 97 7.13 8.09 -10.57
C HIS A 97 8.02 8.62 -11.71
N PRO A 98 9.36 8.47 -11.67
CA PRO A 98 10.22 8.93 -12.75
C PRO A 98 10.01 8.17 -14.06
N PHE A 99 9.58 6.89 -14.00
CA PHE A 99 9.20 6.14 -15.18
C PHE A 99 7.99 6.76 -15.90
N LEU A 100 6.88 7.00 -15.19
CA LEU A 100 5.70 7.64 -15.77
C LEU A 100 6.04 9.04 -16.28
N ASN A 101 6.79 9.83 -15.51
CA ASN A 101 7.22 11.18 -15.91
C ASN A 101 8.08 11.17 -17.19
N SER A 102 8.79 10.08 -17.49
CA SER A 102 9.53 9.93 -18.74
C SER A 102 8.69 9.48 -19.94
N CYS A 103 7.47 9.00 -19.69
CA CYS A 103 6.59 8.41 -20.70
C CYS A 103 5.45 9.35 -21.13
N VAL A 104 5.37 10.56 -20.56
CA VAL A 104 4.36 11.56 -20.92
C VAL A 104 4.99 12.94 -21.06
N ASP A 105 4.35 13.81 -21.83
CA ASP A 105 4.84 15.18 -22.06
C ASP A 105 4.53 16.12 -20.89
N GLN A 106 3.50 15.80 -20.10
CA GLN A 106 3.16 16.55 -18.91
C GLN A 106 4.06 16.18 -17.73
N THR A 107 4.30 17.14 -16.83
CA THR A 107 5.04 16.84 -15.59
C THR A 107 4.15 16.03 -14.65
N VAL A 108 4.63 14.87 -14.23
CA VAL A 108 4.05 14.08 -13.15
C VAL A 108 4.74 14.52 -11.86
N GLU A 109 4.02 15.19 -10.97
CA GLU A 109 4.56 15.62 -9.67
C GLU A 109 4.53 14.46 -8.66
N LYS A 110 5.40 14.52 -7.63
CA LYS A 110 5.48 13.45 -6.61
C LYS A 110 4.18 13.27 -5.82
N ASP A 111 3.46 14.37 -5.59
CA ASP A 111 2.16 14.40 -4.93
C ASP A 111 1.04 13.75 -5.77
N THR A 112 1.31 13.38 -7.03
CA THR A 112 0.35 12.64 -7.87
C THR A 112 -0.10 11.35 -7.19
N PHE A 113 0.82 10.67 -6.50
CA PHE A 113 0.59 9.38 -5.84
C PHE A 113 0.17 9.49 -4.38
N VAL A 114 0.51 10.59 -3.70
CA VAL A 114 0.27 10.76 -2.27
C VAL A 114 -0.34 12.13 -2.05
N ARG A 115 -1.68 12.15 -1.90
CA ARG A 115 -2.48 13.37 -1.76
C ARG A 115 -3.11 13.46 -0.37
N GLY A 116 -3.06 14.65 0.23
CA GLY A 116 -3.72 14.93 1.50
C GLY A 116 -5.23 15.00 1.39
N SER A 117 -5.92 15.10 2.54
CA SER A 117 -7.38 15.04 2.58
C SER A 117 -8.04 16.22 1.86
N GLU A 118 -7.40 17.39 1.80
CA GLU A 118 -7.86 18.55 1.04
C GLU A 118 -7.96 18.27 -0.47
N ARG A 119 -7.23 17.26 -0.95
CA ARG A 119 -7.21 16.79 -2.34
C ARG A 119 -7.74 15.36 -2.47
N ALA A 120 -8.52 14.90 -1.49
CA ALA A 120 -9.20 13.62 -1.54
C ALA A 120 -10.14 13.59 -2.74
N ASP A 121 -9.91 12.62 -3.62
CA ASP A 121 -10.68 12.45 -4.84
C ASP A 121 -11.09 10.98 -4.97
N PRO A 122 -12.40 10.67 -4.87
CA PRO A 122 -12.89 9.30 -4.94
C PRO A 122 -12.73 8.69 -6.35
N THR A 123 -12.42 9.50 -7.37
CA THR A 123 -12.18 9.04 -8.74
C THR A 123 -10.75 8.54 -8.96
N LEU A 124 -9.83 8.80 -8.01
CA LEU A 124 -8.48 8.27 -8.06
C LEU A 124 -8.46 6.74 -7.99
N PRO A 125 -7.47 6.09 -8.61
CA PRO A 125 -7.32 4.64 -8.51
C PRO A 125 -7.31 4.16 -7.05
N PRO A 126 -8.01 3.05 -6.72
CA PRO A 126 -8.08 2.55 -5.34
C PRO A 126 -6.72 2.38 -4.66
N PHE A 127 -5.70 1.92 -5.40
CA PHE A 127 -4.33 1.82 -4.90
C PHE A 127 -3.77 3.17 -4.42
N VAL A 128 -3.96 4.24 -5.21
CA VAL A 128 -3.48 5.59 -4.89
C VAL A 128 -4.17 6.13 -3.64
N ARG A 129 -5.47 5.89 -3.49
CA ARG A 129 -6.21 6.27 -2.27
C ARG A 129 -5.64 5.58 -1.03
N LYS A 130 -5.42 4.26 -1.12
CA LYS A 130 -4.89 3.48 0.01
C LYS A 130 -3.42 3.77 0.29
N LEU A 131 -2.63 4.12 -0.72
CA LEU A 131 -1.21 4.42 -0.59
C LEU A 131 -0.93 5.53 0.41
N VAL A 132 -1.85 6.51 0.56
CA VAL A 132 -1.68 7.61 1.51
C VAL A 132 -1.53 7.10 2.94
N PHE A 133 -2.38 6.17 3.38
CA PHE A 133 -2.26 5.58 4.71
C PHE A 133 -0.96 4.78 4.88
N ALA A 134 -0.61 3.95 3.89
CA ALA A 134 0.64 3.19 3.87
C ALA A 134 1.88 4.10 4.00
N TRP A 135 1.85 5.25 3.31
CA TRP A 135 2.91 6.24 3.36
C TRP A 135 3.08 6.83 4.77
N GLY A 136 1.96 7.15 5.43
CA GLY A 136 1.96 7.62 6.81
C GLY A 136 2.49 6.55 7.76
N LEU A 137 1.99 5.31 7.67
CA LEU A 137 2.44 4.18 8.50
C LEU A 137 3.93 3.92 8.36
N ARG A 138 4.46 3.91 7.13
CA ARG A 138 5.89 3.68 6.86
C ARG A 138 6.79 4.66 7.63
N ASN A 139 6.35 5.89 7.83
CA ASN A 139 7.10 6.91 8.57
C ASN A 139 6.98 6.80 10.10
N GLN A 140 6.15 5.89 10.61
CA GLN A 140 5.99 5.62 12.05
C GLN A 140 6.92 4.54 12.59
N PHE A 141 7.65 3.84 11.72
CA PHE A 141 8.53 2.77 12.15
C PHE A 141 9.82 3.34 12.75
N THR A 142 10.03 3.10 14.04
CA THR A 142 11.22 3.54 14.77
C THR A 142 11.69 2.46 15.73
N HIS A 143 13.00 2.24 15.83
CA HIS A 143 13.59 1.28 16.78
C HIS A 143 12.98 -0.13 16.72
N GLY A 144 12.54 -0.59 15.55
CA GLY A 144 11.98 -1.93 15.37
C GLY A 144 10.48 -2.06 15.68
N ASN A 145 9.77 -0.97 15.96
CA ASN A 145 8.33 -0.99 16.22
C ASN A 145 7.59 0.20 15.60
N TYR A 146 6.26 0.13 15.65
CA TYR A 146 5.36 1.21 15.26
C TYR A 146 4.74 1.82 16.50
N ARG A 147 4.87 3.14 16.69
CA ARG A 147 4.19 3.83 17.79
C ARG A 147 2.67 3.73 17.71
N CYS A 148 2.14 3.71 16.49
CA CYS A 148 0.72 3.66 16.20
C CYS A 148 0.15 2.25 16.07
N LEU A 149 0.96 1.20 16.20
CA LEU A 149 0.46 -0.17 16.20
C LEU A 149 0.72 -0.83 17.57
N SER A 150 -0.19 -1.69 18.00
CA SER A 150 0.06 -2.60 19.13
C SER A 150 -0.35 -4.01 18.75
N ILE A 151 0.40 -5.00 19.21
CA ILE A 151 0.07 -6.40 19.03
C ILE A 151 -0.41 -6.96 20.36
N ARG A 152 -1.66 -7.42 20.42
CA ARG A 152 -2.26 -8.01 21.62
C ARG A 152 -2.54 -9.47 21.37
N GLU A 153 -2.34 -10.25 22.43
CA GLU A 153 -2.75 -11.64 22.47
C GLU A 153 -4.22 -11.72 22.86
N GLU A 154 -4.96 -12.57 22.16
CA GLU A 154 -6.35 -12.86 22.43
C GLU A 154 -6.57 -14.37 22.43
N THR A 155 -7.50 -14.81 23.26
CA THR A 155 -7.90 -16.22 23.36
C THR A 155 -9.39 -16.30 23.15
N GLU A 156 -9.81 -16.99 22.10
CA GLU A 156 -11.21 -17.25 21.80
C GLU A 156 -11.44 -18.75 21.59
N SER A 157 -12.44 -19.27 22.30
CA SER A 157 -12.89 -20.67 22.31
C SER A 157 -11.80 -21.69 22.69
N ASP A 158 -10.82 -21.95 21.81
CA ASP A 158 -9.71 -22.90 22.01
C ASP A 158 -8.43 -22.48 21.24
N SER A 159 -8.37 -21.25 20.73
CA SER A 159 -7.23 -20.76 19.95
C SER A 159 -6.69 -19.47 20.54
N THR A 160 -5.36 -19.38 20.58
CA THR A 160 -4.66 -18.15 20.93
C THR A 160 -4.10 -17.54 19.66
N TYR A 161 -4.36 -16.26 19.46
CA TYR A 161 -3.90 -15.52 18.30
C TYR A 161 -3.38 -14.15 18.72
N MET A 162 -2.55 -13.58 17.87
CA MET A 162 -2.14 -12.19 17.98
C MET A 162 -2.93 -11.34 16.99
N ARG A 163 -3.36 -10.18 17.47
CA ARG A 163 -4.04 -9.18 16.66
C ARG A 163 -3.28 -7.87 16.68
N VAL A 164 -3.05 -7.33 15.48
CA VAL A 164 -2.49 -6.00 15.29
C VAL A 164 -3.60 -4.97 15.36
N TYR A 165 -3.39 -3.94 16.18
CA TYR A 165 -4.32 -2.83 16.37
C TYR A 165 -3.67 -1.53 15.95
N PHE A 166 -4.41 -0.67 15.26
CA PHE A 166 -4.00 0.69 14.96
C PHE A 166 -4.57 1.68 15.97
N HIS A 167 -3.72 2.61 16.41
CA HIS A 167 -4.03 3.65 17.39
C HIS A 167 -3.90 5.02 16.74
N LYS A 168 -5.00 5.55 16.22
CA LYS A 168 -5.07 6.88 15.59
C LYS A 168 -4.47 8.00 16.44
N THR A 169 -4.66 7.96 17.76
CA THR A 169 -4.10 8.96 18.70
C THR A 169 -2.58 8.93 18.84
N HIS A 170 -1.95 7.83 18.41
CA HIS A 170 -0.50 7.65 18.39
C HIS A 170 0.08 7.73 16.98
N PHE A 171 -0.78 7.94 15.98
CA PHE A 171 -0.40 8.16 14.60
C PHE A 171 0.00 9.61 14.41
N ASP A 172 1.31 9.84 14.32
CA ASP A 172 1.91 11.17 14.12
C ASP A 172 2.85 11.12 12.92
N PRO A 173 2.31 10.96 11.70
CA PRO A 173 3.11 11.02 10.49
C PRO A 173 3.69 12.42 10.39
N ARG A 174 4.97 12.55 10.78
CA ARG A 174 5.72 13.81 10.64
C ARG A 174 5.65 14.22 9.17
N GLY A 175 4.82 15.23 8.91
CA GLY A 175 4.44 15.65 7.56
C GLY A 175 5.65 15.93 6.69
N ASN A 176 5.67 15.35 5.50
CA ASN A 176 6.50 15.80 4.40
C ASN A 176 5.55 16.26 3.29
N GLY A 177 5.61 17.55 2.92
CA GLY A 177 4.76 18.14 1.88
C GLY A 177 3.42 18.69 2.41
N GLU A 178 2.34 18.52 1.63
CA GLU A 178 0.96 19.00 1.91
C GLU A 178 0.21 18.19 2.99
N LEU A 179 0.84 17.17 3.56
CA LEU A 179 0.24 16.29 4.57
C LEU A 179 0.57 16.85 5.96
N ALA A 180 -0.27 17.77 6.44
CA ALA A 180 -0.05 18.49 7.68
C ALA A 180 -0.73 17.82 8.88
N ASP A 181 -1.85 17.13 8.64
CA ASP A 181 -2.69 16.57 9.69
C ASP A 181 -2.83 15.05 9.59
N VAL A 182 -3.04 14.39 10.73
CA VAL A 182 -3.32 12.95 10.82
C VAL A 182 -4.49 12.53 9.91
N GLY A 183 -5.51 13.40 9.78
CA GLY A 183 -6.66 13.19 8.92
C GLY A 183 -6.31 13.04 7.44
N ASP A 184 -5.21 13.67 6.99
CA ASP A 184 -4.74 13.60 5.61
C ASP A 184 -4.34 12.19 5.18
N TYR A 185 -4.01 11.33 6.14
CA TYR A 185 -3.55 9.99 5.88
C TYR A 185 -4.65 8.93 5.97
N LEU A 186 -5.84 9.29 6.44
CA LEU A 186 -6.90 8.33 6.78
C LEU A 186 -8.07 8.35 5.79
N TRP A 187 -8.15 9.31 4.87
CA TRP A 187 -9.29 9.43 3.95
C TRP A 187 -9.43 8.23 2.97
N GLY A 188 -8.33 7.49 2.76
CA GLY A 188 -8.27 6.36 1.83
C GLY A 188 -8.55 4.98 2.44
N ILE A 189 -8.87 4.92 3.74
CA ILE A 189 -9.20 3.68 4.45
C ILE A 189 -10.60 3.74 5.06
N ASP A 190 -11.20 2.56 5.28
CA ASP A 190 -12.48 2.43 5.97
C ASP A 190 -12.32 2.05 7.46
N GLU A 191 -13.44 2.00 8.19
CA GLU A 191 -13.46 1.65 9.62
C GLU A 191 -12.96 0.22 9.88
N THR A 192 -13.21 -0.71 8.97
CA THR A 192 -12.72 -2.09 9.08
C THR A 192 -11.20 -2.12 8.96
N GLU A 193 -10.64 -1.38 8.01
CA GLU A 193 -9.20 -1.24 7.79
C GLU A 193 -8.49 -0.52 8.93
N GLU A 194 -9.14 0.50 9.51
CA GLU A 194 -8.62 1.20 10.70
C GLU A 194 -8.59 0.25 11.91
N THR A 195 -9.58 -0.64 12.05
CA THR A 195 -9.70 -1.58 13.18
C THR A 195 -8.94 -2.90 12.98
N HIS A 196 -8.63 -3.26 11.73
CA HIS A 196 -7.96 -4.49 11.33
C HIS A 196 -6.84 -4.16 10.30
N PRO A 197 -5.72 -3.57 10.75
CA PRO A 197 -4.65 -3.13 9.86
C PRO A 197 -4.02 -4.25 9.03
N MET A 198 -4.10 -5.51 9.47
CA MET A 198 -3.65 -6.66 8.67
C MET A 198 -4.53 -6.86 7.42
N CYS A 199 -5.85 -6.74 7.56
CA CYS A 199 -6.79 -6.77 6.43
C CYS A 199 -6.54 -5.61 5.45
N TYR A 200 -6.19 -4.42 5.97
CA TYR A 200 -5.76 -3.30 5.13
C TYR A 200 -4.55 -3.66 4.25
N PHE A 201 -3.54 -4.35 4.78
CA PHE A 201 -2.37 -4.74 3.97
C PHE A 201 -2.74 -5.72 2.86
N ALA A 202 -3.68 -6.64 3.11
CA ALA A 202 -4.23 -7.52 2.07
C ALA A 202 -4.93 -6.71 0.98
N ASN A 203 -5.80 -5.78 1.37
CA ASN A 203 -6.55 -4.92 0.45
C ASN A 203 -5.63 -4.01 -0.37
N LEU A 204 -4.61 -3.43 0.26
CA LEU A 204 -3.57 -2.66 -0.41
C LEU A 204 -2.86 -3.49 -1.48
N TYR A 205 -2.51 -4.75 -1.18
CA TYR A 205 -1.85 -5.63 -2.14
C TYR A 205 -2.74 -6.00 -3.33
N THR A 206 -4.03 -6.27 -3.09
CA THR A 206 -5.01 -6.52 -4.17
C THR A 206 -5.06 -5.34 -5.14
N HIS A 207 -5.27 -4.14 -4.61
CA HIS A 207 -5.33 -2.95 -5.46
C HIS A 207 -3.99 -2.58 -6.10
N PHE A 208 -2.87 -2.84 -5.42
CA PHE A 208 -1.54 -2.71 -6.01
C PHE A 208 -1.37 -3.65 -7.20
N SER A 209 -1.83 -4.89 -7.10
CA SER A 209 -1.73 -5.89 -8.16
C SER A 209 -2.51 -5.45 -9.39
N ASP A 210 -3.74 -4.97 -9.21
CA ASP A 210 -4.55 -4.41 -10.30
C ASP A 210 -3.88 -3.18 -10.94
N PHE A 211 -3.40 -2.24 -10.11
CA PHE A 211 -2.67 -1.05 -10.56
C PHE A 211 -1.43 -1.40 -11.37
N TRP A 212 -0.67 -2.42 -10.93
CA TRP A 212 0.52 -2.90 -11.61
C TRP A 212 0.19 -3.51 -12.97
N GLU A 213 -0.85 -4.35 -13.06
CA GLU A 213 -1.30 -4.92 -14.33
C GLU A 213 -1.73 -3.84 -15.31
N ASP A 214 -2.47 -2.83 -14.82
CA ASP A 214 -2.85 -1.65 -15.59
C ASP A 214 -1.63 -0.87 -16.07
N MET A 215 -0.62 -0.68 -15.23
CA MET A 215 0.62 0.00 -15.60
C MET A 215 1.37 -0.75 -16.70
N ILE A 216 1.49 -2.07 -16.60
CA ILE A 216 2.14 -2.89 -17.62
C ILE A 216 1.35 -2.83 -18.93
N ARG A 217 0.02 -2.92 -18.88
CA ARG A 217 -0.84 -2.81 -20.07
C ARG A 217 -0.68 -1.45 -20.74
N TRP A 218 -0.75 -0.38 -19.94
CA TRP A 218 -0.57 0.99 -20.39
C TRP A 218 0.80 1.19 -21.05
N SER A 219 1.88 0.68 -20.44
CA SER A 219 3.24 0.79 -20.98
C SER A 219 3.47 0.07 -22.32
N ASN A 220 2.61 -0.89 -22.66
CA ASN A 220 2.67 -1.65 -23.91
C ASN A 220 1.70 -1.12 -24.98
N ASN A 221 0.90 -0.11 -24.65
CA ASN A 221 -0.09 0.47 -25.56
C ASN A 221 0.55 1.60 -26.40
N THR A 222 1.44 1.21 -27.30
CA THR A 222 2.15 2.10 -28.25
C THR A 222 1.63 1.97 -29.66
#